data_AF-A0A3N5M4W4-F1
#
_entry.id   AF-A0A3N5M4W4-F1
#
_cell.length_a   1.000
_cell.length_b   1.000
_cell.length_c   1.000
_cell.angle_alpha   90.00
_cell.angle_beta   90.00
_cell.angle_gamma   90.00
#
_symmetry.space_group_name_H-M   'P 1'
#
loop_
_entity.id
_entity.type
_entity.pdbx_description
1 polymer ?
#
loop_
_entity_poly.entity_id
_entity_poly.type
_entity_poly.pdbx_seq_one_letter_code
_entity_poly.pdbx_strand_id
1 'polypeptide(L)'
;MMGPAMSDAKAVLHRYLQTGRDALLWKLEGLSEYDIRRPLVPTGTNLLGLVKHVASVELGYFGDCLGRPSGEPLPWYDDDAEPDADMWATAEETRDD
;
A
#
# COMPACT_ATOMS: atom_id res chain seq x y z
N MET A 1 20.30 -18.51 26.97
CA MET A 1 21.08 -18.17 25.76
C MET A 1 20.12 -17.60 24.73
N MET A 2 19.82 -16.29 24.82
CA MET A 2 18.86 -15.59 23.95
C MET A 2 19.66 -14.89 22.84
N GLY A 3 19.46 -15.30 21.59
CA GLY A 3 20.44 -15.11 20.51
C GLY A 3 20.35 -13.80 19.69
N PRO A 4 21.46 -13.42 19.02
CA PRO A 4 21.57 -12.23 18.14
C PRO A 4 20.90 -12.38 16.75
N ALA A 5 19.70 -12.99 16.64
CA ALA A 5 19.07 -13.29 15.33
C ALA A 5 17.80 -12.48 14.99
N MET A 6 16.99 -12.07 15.98
CA MET A 6 15.73 -11.33 15.71
C MET A 6 15.97 -9.88 15.27
N SER A 7 16.99 -9.21 15.81
CA SER A 7 17.34 -7.85 15.40
C SER A 7 17.78 -7.82 13.94
N ASP A 8 18.44 -8.88 13.47
CA ASP A 8 18.87 -9.00 12.08
C ASP A 8 17.66 -9.23 11.17
N ALA A 9 16.76 -10.16 11.52
CA ALA A 9 15.54 -10.41 10.75
C ALA A 9 14.63 -9.17 10.64
N LYS A 10 14.44 -8.41 11.74
CA LYS A 10 13.69 -7.15 11.71
C LYS A 10 14.36 -6.11 10.82
N ALA A 11 15.68 -5.94 10.93
CA ALA A 11 16.41 -4.98 10.11
C ALA A 11 16.36 -5.36 8.61
N VAL A 12 16.45 -6.65 8.30
CA VAL A 12 16.28 -7.19 6.95
C VAL A 12 14.89 -6.88 6.41
N LEU A 13 13.83 -7.14 7.19
CA LEU A 13 12.46 -6.84 6.80
C LEU A 13 12.25 -5.35 6.53
N HIS A 14 12.67 -4.49 7.45
CA HIS A 14 12.55 -3.04 7.30
C HIS A 14 13.25 -2.55 6.02
N ARG A 15 14.49 -3.02 5.77
CA ARG A 15 15.22 -2.67 4.55
C ARG A 15 14.48 -3.13 3.30
N TYR A 16 13.97 -4.37 3.29
CA TYR A 16 13.24 -4.92 2.16
C TYR A 16 11.97 -4.11 1.84
N LEU A 17 11.18 -3.79 2.85
CA LEU A 17 9.96 -2.99 2.70
C LEU A 17 10.27 -1.55 2.26
N GLN A 18 11.31 -0.92 2.84
CA GLN A 18 11.71 0.42 2.42
C GLN A 18 12.17 0.44 0.97
N THR A 19 13.02 -0.51 0.54
CA THR A 19 13.43 -0.63 -0.87
C THR A 19 12.22 -0.84 -1.79
N GLY A 20 11.23 -1.63 -1.37
CA GLY A 20 9.98 -1.82 -2.11
C GLY A 20 9.19 -0.51 -2.26
N ARG A 21 9.01 0.24 -1.17
CA ARG A 21 8.35 1.55 -1.17
C ARG A 21 9.08 2.55 -2.06
N ASP A 22 10.39 2.69 -1.89
CA ASP A 22 11.21 3.61 -2.67
C ASP A 22 11.11 3.30 -4.17
N ALA A 23 11.20 2.01 -4.54
CA ALA A 23 11.08 1.57 -5.93
C ALA A 23 9.67 1.77 -6.50
N LEU A 24 8.62 1.67 -5.68
CA LEU A 24 7.25 1.97 -6.10
C LEU A 24 7.10 3.46 -6.37
N LEU A 25 7.48 4.32 -5.43
CA LEU A 25 7.38 5.77 -5.57
C LEU A 25 8.22 6.30 -6.73
N TRP A 26 9.46 5.82 -6.88
CA TRP A 26 10.34 6.18 -8.00
C TRP A 26 9.68 5.95 -9.36
N LYS A 27 8.91 4.86 -9.52
CA LYS A 27 8.20 4.56 -10.78
C LYS A 27 7.04 5.51 -11.08
N LEU A 28 6.58 6.28 -10.09
CA LEU A 28 5.48 7.23 -10.23
C LEU A 28 5.98 8.66 -10.45
N GLU A 29 7.26 8.91 -10.22
CA GLU A 29 7.88 10.22 -10.40
C GLU A 29 7.69 10.73 -11.83
N GLY A 30 7.22 11.98 -11.95
CA GLY A 30 7.00 12.63 -13.24
C GLY A 30 5.75 12.20 -13.99
N LEU A 31 4.95 11.26 -13.46
CA LEU A 31 3.69 10.87 -14.09
C LEU A 31 2.61 11.93 -13.92
N SER A 32 1.85 12.14 -15.00
CA SER A 32 0.65 12.97 -14.99
C SER A 32 -0.46 12.32 -14.15
N GLU A 33 -1.46 13.13 -13.73
CA GLU A 33 -2.69 12.60 -13.10
C GLU A 33 -3.38 11.55 -13.95
N TYR A 34 -3.36 11.72 -15.27
CA TYR A 34 -3.94 10.74 -16.17
C TYR A 34 -3.15 9.43 -16.16
N ASP A 35 -1.83 9.48 -16.29
CA ASP A 35 -1.00 8.29 -16.41
C ASP A 35 -0.96 7.46 -15.13
N ILE A 36 -1.06 8.09 -13.97
CA ILE A 36 -1.09 7.38 -12.69
C ILE A 36 -2.45 6.71 -12.41
N ARG A 37 -3.54 7.22 -12.98
CA ARG A 37 -4.92 6.75 -12.74
C ARG A 37 -5.52 5.91 -13.85
N ARG A 38 -4.96 5.94 -15.07
CA ARG A 38 -5.50 5.15 -16.17
C ARG A 38 -5.40 3.65 -15.84
N PRO A 39 -6.46 2.86 -16.06
CA PRO A 39 -6.39 1.41 -15.95
C PRO A 39 -5.34 0.84 -16.91
N LEU A 40 -4.54 -0.12 -16.43
CA LEU A 40 -3.55 -0.84 -17.25
C LEU A 40 -3.94 -2.29 -17.53
N VAL A 41 -5.00 -2.78 -16.88
CA VAL A 41 -5.54 -4.14 -17.03
C VAL A 41 -7.08 -4.13 -16.96
N PRO A 42 -7.77 -5.18 -17.44
CA PRO A 42 -9.24 -5.22 -17.51
C PRO A 42 -9.96 -5.09 -16.16
N THR A 43 -9.32 -5.45 -15.06
CA THR A 43 -9.85 -5.32 -13.69
C THR A 43 -9.84 -3.89 -13.17
N GLY A 44 -9.39 -2.91 -13.97
CA GLY A 44 -9.37 -1.50 -13.58
C GLY A 44 -8.10 -1.06 -12.85
N THR A 45 -7.21 -1.99 -12.48
CA THR A 45 -5.99 -1.67 -11.70
C THR A 45 -5.17 -0.58 -12.37
N ASN A 46 -4.84 0.44 -11.59
CA ASN A 46 -4.00 1.56 -11.98
C ASN A 46 -2.82 1.74 -11.02
N LEU A 47 -1.87 2.59 -11.39
CA LEU A 47 -0.62 2.74 -10.63
C LEU A 47 -0.86 3.36 -9.24
N LEU A 48 -1.79 4.30 -9.14
CA LEU A 48 -2.17 4.89 -7.85
C LEU A 48 -2.85 3.87 -6.93
N GLY A 49 -3.67 2.97 -7.49
CA GLY A 49 -4.27 1.86 -6.79
C GLY A 49 -3.24 0.87 -6.23
N LEU A 50 -2.13 0.63 -6.94
CA LEU A 50 -1.04 -0.17 -6.36
C LEU A 50 -0.41 0.48 -5.12
N VAL A 51 -0.32 1.80 -5.07
CA VAL A 51 0.13 2.51 -3.86
C VAL A 51 -0.88 2.35 -2.72
N LYS A 52 -2.16 2.59 -3.02
CA LYS A 52 -3.29 2.42 -2.08
C LYS A 52 -3.30 1.02 -1.49
N HIS A 53 -3.25 -0.01 -2.33
CA HIS A 53 -3.19 -1.41 -1.91
C HIS A 53 -1.99 -1.69 -0.99
N VAL A 54 -0.77 -1.35 -1.41
CA VAL A 54 0.44 -1.65 -0.62
C VAL A 54 0.43 -0.91 0.73
N ALA A 55 -0.02 0.35 0.75
CA ALA A 55 -0.14 1.11 1.99
C ALA A 55 -1.18 0.49 2.94
N SER A 56 -2.33 0.05 2.40
CA SER A 56 -3.40 -0.57 3.18
C SER A 56 -2.97 -1.94 3.74
N VAL A 57 -2.28 -2.76 2.94
CA VAL A 57 -1.70 -4.03 3.36
C VAL A 57 -0.68 -3.82 4.48
N GLU A 58 0.23 -2.85 4.33
CA GLU A 58 1.22 -2.54 5.38
C GLU A 58 0.54 -2.11 6.68
N LEU A 59 -0.51 -1.28 6.60
CA LEU A 59 -1.29 -0.82 7.75
C LEU A 59 -1.96 -2.00 8.48
N GLY A 60 -2.58 -2.93 7.76
CA GLY A 60 -3.21 -4.11 8.34
C GLY A 60 -2.20 -5.08 8.98
N TYR A 61 -1.10 -5.38 8.29
CA TYR A 61 -0.08 -6.31 8.81
C TYR A 61 0.67 -5.74 10.03
N PHE A 62 1.05 -4.47 10.03
CA PHE A 62 1.77 -3.88 11.17
C PHE A 62 0.86 -3.31 12.25
N GLY A 63 -0.41 -3.05 11.92
CA GLY A 63 -1.44 -2.67 12.87
C GLY A 63 -2.13 -3.90 13.46
N ASP A 64 -3.10 -4.44 12.75
CA ASP A 64 -4.01 -5.47 13.24
C ASP A 64 -3.31 -6.76 13.65
N CYS A 65 -2.40 -7.30 12.83
CA CYS A 65 -1.70 -8.55 13.18
C CYS A 65 -0.78 -8.42 14.39
N LEU A 66 -0.38 -7.19 14.75
CA LEU A 66 0.43 -6.90 15.94
C LEU A 66 -0.42 -6.35 17.10
N GLY A 67 -1.75 -6.35 16.98
CA GLY A 67 -2.67 -5.85 18.02
C GLY A 67 -2.60 -4.34 18.22
N ARG A 68 -2.27 -3.59 17.17
CA ARG A 68 -2.10 -2.12 17.16
C ARG A 68 -2.91 -1.48 16.02
N PRO A 69 -4.25 -1.63 16.00
CA PRO A 69 -5.08 -1.11 14.92
C PRO A 69 -4.86 0.40 14.74
N SER A 70 -4.86 0.88 13.50
CA SER A 70 -4.63 2.30 13.19
C SER A 70 -5.81 3.19 13.60
N GLY A 71 -7.04 2.66 13.50
CA GLY A 71 -8.28 3.44 13.63
C GLY A 71 -8.60 4.29 12.40
N GLU A 72 -7.78 4.21 11.34
CA GLU A 72 -8.03 4.89 10.07
C GLU A 72 -9.15 4.18 9.31
N PRO A 73 -10.13 4.91 8.74
CA PRO A 73 -11.15 4.31 7.89
C PRO A 73 -10.52 3.83 6.57
N LEU A 74 -10.82 2.58 6.20
CA LEU A 74 -10.40 1.98 4.93
C LEU A 74 -11.66 1.55 4.16
N PRO A 75 -12.42 2.49 3.56
CA PRO A 75 -13.73 2.20 2.97
C PRO A 75 -13.69 1.20 1.81
N TRP A 76 -12.51 0.98 1.21
CA TRP A 76 -12.28 -0.06 0.21
C TRP A 76 -12.17 -1.49 0.79
N TYR A 77 -12.23 -1.65 2.11
CA TYR A 77 -12.31 -2.93 2.81
C TYR A 77 -13.59 -3.10 3.64
N ASP A 78 -14.58 -2.21 3.48
CA ASP A 78 -15.88 -2.37 4.10
C ASP A 78 -16.64 -3.59 3.52
N ASP A 79 -17.60 -4.12 4.28
CA ASP A 79 -18.35 -5.33 3.90
C ASP A 79 -19.13 -5.17 2.57
N ASP A 80 -19.50 -3.94 2.20
CA ASP A 80 -20.20 -3.58 0.97
C ASP A 80 -19.28 -2.97 -0.11
N ALA A 81 -17.96 -2.98 0.11
CA ALA A 81 -17.00 -2.51 -0.88
C ALA A 81 -16.98 -3.42 -2.12
N GLU A 82 -16.74 -2.81 -3.29
CA GLU A 82 -16.53 -3.56 -4.52
C GLU A 82 -15.31 -4.48 -4.41
N PRO A 83 -15.31 -5.67 -5.04
CA PRO A 83 -14.13 -6.51 -5.10
C PRO A 83 -12.92 -5.75 -5.63
N ASP A 84 -11.79 -5.89 -4.94
CA ASP A 84 -10.53 -5.23 -5.30
C ASP A 84 -10.61 -3.68 -5.33
N ALA A 85 -11.49 -3.06 -4.54
CA ALA A 85 -11.64 -1.59 -4.45
C ALA A 85 -10.37 -0.83 -4.03
N ASP A 86 -9.39 -1.53 -3.44
CA ASP A 86 -8.08 -0.99 -3.10
C ASP A 86 -7.09 -0.98 -4.27
N MET A 87 -7.40 -1.69 -5.37
CA MET A 87 -6.53 -1.81 -6.54
C MET A 87 -6.66 -0.66 -7.54
N TRP A 88 -7.53 0.32 -7.26
CA TRP A 88 -7.72 1.51 -8.07
C TRP A 88 -8.09 2.71 -7.17
N ALA A 89 -7.76 3.91 -7.66
CA ALA A 89 -8.13 5.17 -7.02
C ALA A 89 -9.26 5.87 -7.77
N THR A 90 -10.32 6.28 -7.06
CA THR A 90 -11.45 7.07 -7.60
C THR A 90 -11.00 8.49 -7.96
N ALA A 91 -11.80 9.25 -8.71
CA ALA A 91 -11.47 10.64 -9.02
C ALA A 91 -11.40 11.55 -7.78
N GLU A 92 -12.12 11.18 -6.73
CA GLU A 92 -12.23 11.90 -5.46
C GLU A 92 -11.07 11.60 -4.50
N GLU A 93 -10.38 10.48 -4.66
CA GLU A 93 -9.22 10.11 -3.84
C GLU A 93 -7.99 10.87 -4.31
N THR A 94 -7.45 11.79 -3.49
CA THR A 94 -6.28 12.61 -3.81
C THR A 94 -4.98 11.80 -3.71
N ARG A 95 -3.97 12.16 -4.50
CA ARG A 95 -2.60 11.63 -4.37
C ARG A 95 -1.67 12.54 -3.54
N ASP A 96 -2.14 13.74 -3.24
CA ASP A 96 -1.45 14.75 -2.43
C ASP A 96 -1.86 14.61 -0.96
N ASP A 97 -1.01 15.08 -0.05
CA ASP A 97 -1.22 15.09 1.41
C ASP A 97 -2.36 16.03 1.86
#